data_AF-A0A9Q0Y408-F1
#
_entry.id   AF-A0A9Q0Y408-F1
#
_cell.length_a   1.000
_cell.length_b   1.000
_cell.length_c   1.000
_cell.angle_alpha   90.00
_cell.angle_beta   90.00
_cell.angle_gamma   90.00
#
_symmetry.space_group_name_H-M   'P 1'
#
loop_
_entity.id
_entity.type
_entity.pdbx_description
1 polymer ?
#
loop_
_entity_poly.entity_id
_entity_poly.type
_entity_poly.pdbx_seq_one_letter_code
_entity_poly.pdbx_strand_id
1 'polypeptide(L)'
;MGVLFSSLSSVLLTVAPKPTSNPEDMPLVDQAWEWEPWWTPYFLASVAAAAAALFWWFLCRRRGGRVYYAQVRTSGKTGGCETQFLKEVSKLLSQRGVSLRLMEFTRTSQHLLLLFCPIASRMGTDLENALEGEQKTLLVVMHYVSKGNTDAFVDPRQVSHPAVLQTIHTRYTLPDGIYRCKLNMAAVVEMADAINDLAKGH
;
A
#
# COMPACT_ATOMS: atom_id res chain seq x y z
N MET A 1 -34.94 5.61 -51.88
CA MET A 1 -35.80 6.76 -52.25
C MET A 1 -35.31 7.98 -51.48
N GLY A 2 -35.11 9.13 -52.15
CA GLY A 2 -34.58 10.41 -51.62
C GLY A 2 -33.08 10.60 -51.88
N VAL A 3 -32.56 10.88 -53.08
CA VAL A 3 -32.54 12.11 -53.93
C VAL A 3 -31.74 13.31 -53.38
N LEU A 4 -30.53 13.47 -53.98
CA LEU A 4 -29.77 14.67 -54.41
C LEU A 4 -29.57 15.88 -53.47
N PHE A 5 -28.32 16.38 -53.39
CA PHE A 5 -27.91 17.65 -54.01
C PHE A 5 -26.38 17.79 -54.04
N SER A 6 -25.86 18.09 -55.23
CA SER A 6 -24.49 18.52 -55.53
C SER A 6 -24.35 20.03 -55.29
N SER A 7 -23.20 20.50 -54.80
CA SER A 7 -22.77 21.89 -54.98
C SER A 7 -21.25 22.05 -54.83
N LEU A 8 -20.75 23.05 -55.56
CA LEU A 8 -19.42 23.26 -56.12
C LEU A 8 -18.46 24.07 -55.22
N SER A 9 -17.19 24.07 -55.65
CA SER A 9 -16.18 25.13 -55.48
C SER A 9 -15.48 25.26 -54.12
N SER A 10 -14.19 25.60 -54.02
CA SER A 10 -13.20 25.96 -55.03
C SER A 10 -11.80 25.79 -54.45
N VAL A 11 -10.88 25.39 -55.31
CA VAL A 11 -9.43 25.40 -55.13
C VAL A 11 -8.93 26.85 -55.24
N LEU A 12 -8.10 27.30 -54.29
CA LEU A 12 -7.17 28.40 -54.57
C LEU A 12 -5.85 28.16 -53.82
N LEU A 13 -4.94 27.48 -54.50
CA LEU A 13 -3.50 27.51 -54.23
C LEU A 13 -2.98 28.86 -54.73
N THR A 14 -2.56 29.72 -53.81
CA THR A 14 -1.88 30.97 -54.14
C THR A 14 -0.49 30.67 -54.69
N VAL A 15 -0.30 31.03 -55.95
CA VAL A 15 0.95 30.96 -56.70
C VAL A 15 1.95 31.96 -56.11
N ALA A 16 3.14 31.47 -55.74
CA ALA A 16 4.27 32.31 -55.35
C ALA A 16 4.87 33.01 -56.58
N PRO A 17 5.17 34.33 -56.53
CA PRO A 17 5.82 35.02 -57.63
C PRO A 17 7.30 34.65 -57.72
N LYS A 18 7.73 34.36 -58.95
CA LYS A 18 9.10 34.07 -59.36
C LYS A 18 9.94 35.37 -59.36
N PRO A 19 11.07 35.44 -58.62
CA PRO A 19 12.00 36.56 -58.77
C PRO A 19 12.98 36.29 -59.92
N THR A 20 12.88 37.13 -60.94
CA THR A 20 13.82 37.28 -62.05
C THR A 20 15.15 37.85 -61.60
N SER A 21 16.20 37.39 -62.27
CA SER A 21 17.61 37.73 -62.16
C SER A 21 17.93 39.20 -62.48
N ASN A 22 18.61 39.91 -61.58
CA ASN A 22 19.90 40.57 -61.86
C ASN A 22 20.55 41.14 -60.58
N PRO A 23 21.90 41.18 -60.49
CA PRO A 23 22.59 41.35 -59.21
C PRO A 23 23.44 42.62 -59.18
N GLU A 24 22.85 43.81 -59.28
CA GLU A 24 23.54 45.06 -58.94
C GLU A 24 22.48 46.02 -58.41
N ASP A 25 22.44 46.20 -57.08
CA ASP A 25 22.02 47.42 -56.38
C ASP A 25 21.84 47.11 -54.89
N MET A 26 22.93 47.27 -54.14
CA MET A 26 22.89 47.52 -52.70
C MET A 26 23.05 49.04 -52.51
N PRO A 27 22.34 49.66 -51.55
CA PRO A 27 23.11 50.18 -50.42
C PRO A 27 22.43 50.07 -49.05
N LEU A 28 23.25 49.65 -48.08
CA LEU A 28 23.41 50.13 -46.70
C LEU A 28 22.33 51.05 -46.10
N VAL A 29 21.62 50.57 -45.07
CA VAL A 29 21.35 51.32 -43.83
C VAL A 29 21.34 50.36 -42.62
N ASP A 30 22.39 50.52 -41.81
CA ASP A 30 22.51 50.36 -40.35
C ASP A 30 21.72 49.29 -39.58
N GLN A 31 22.47 48.27 -39.18
CA GLN A 31 22.19 47.45 -38.00
C GLN A 31 22.42 48.27 -36.72
N ALA A 32 21.34 48.54 -35.98
CA ALA A 32 21.40 48.82 -34.55
C ALA A 32 20.84 47.59 -33.80
N TRP A 33 21.69 47.04 -32.97
CA TRP A 33 21.56 45.85 -32.16
C TRP A 33 20.83 46.21 -30.86
N GLU A 34 19.57 45.81 -30.70
CA GLU A 34 18.94 45.76 -29.38
C GLU A 34 18.98 44.30 -28.88
N TRP A 35 19.91 44.03 -27.97
CA TRP A 35 19.98 42.78 -27.23
C TRP A 35 19.03 42.84 -26.04
N GLU A 36 17.80 42.38 -26.21
CA GLU A 36 16.93 42.03 -25.09
C GLU A 36 17.10 40.51 -24.79
N PRO A 37 17.55 40.12 -23.59
CA PRO A 37 17.64 38.72 -23.20
C PRO A 37 16.24 38.12 -23.04
N TRP A 38 15.84 37.27 -23.98
CA TRP A 38 14.57 36.54 -23.98
C TRP A 38 14.51 35.43 -22.92
N TRP A 39 14.91 35.68 -21.67
CA TRP A 39 14.59 34.76 -20.57
C TRP A 39 13.12 34.93 -20.19
N THR A 40 12.25 34.33 -21.00
CA THR A 40 10.82 34.31 -20.74
C THR A 40 10.50 33.38 -19.55
N PRO A 41 9.52 33.71 -18.70
CA PRO A 41 9.13 32.92 -17.51
C PRO A 41 8.55 31.53 -17.84
N TYR A 42 8.34 31.23 -19.12
CA TYR A 42 7.75 29.97 -19.58
C TYR A 42 8.69 28.76 -19.43
N PHE A 43 10.01 28.95 -19.44
CA PHE A 43 10.97 27.84 -19.33
C PHE A 43 11.03 27.21 -17.92
N LEU A 44 10.83 28.00 -16.86
CA LEU A 44 10.84 27.50 -15.48
C LEU A 44 9.54 26.78 -15.09
N ALA A 45 8.40 27.21 -15.62
CA ALA A 45 7.09 26.59 -15.34
C ALA A 45 6.99 25.16 -15.88
N SER A 46 7.54 24.89 -17.07
CA SER A 46 7.52 23.55 -17.68
C SER A 46 8.37 22.53 -16.92
N VAL A 47 9.51 22.92 -16.37
CA VAL A 47 10.36 22.01 -15.58
C VAL A 47 9.71 21.65 -14.25
N ALA A 48 9.06 22.61 -13.58
CA ALA A 48 8.34 22.35 -12.33
C ALA A 48 7.12 21.44 -12.55
N ALA A 49 6.36 21.63 -13.63
CA ALA A 49 5.23 20.77 -13.98
C ALA A 49 5.68 19.35 -14.33
N ALA A 50 6.77 19.19 -15.09
CA ALA A 50 7.34 17.88 -15.39
C ALA A 50 7.89 17.18 -14.13
N ALA A 51 8.55 17.91 -13.23
CA ALA A 51 9.01 17.37 -11.96
C ALA A 51 7.84 16.96 -11.05
N ALA A 52 6.77 17.75 -10.98
CA ALA A 52 5.56 17.41 -10.24
C ALA A 52 4.83 16.21 -10.86
N ALA A 53 4.75 16.12 -12.18
CA ALA A 53 4.16 14.98 -12.89
C ALA A 53 4.99 13.71 -12.72
N LEU A 54 6.33 13.80 -12.77
CA LEU A 54 7.23 12.69 -12.49
C LEU A 54 7.16 12.29 -11.01
N PHE A 55 7.08 13.24 -10.08
CA PHE A 55 6.91 12.96 -8.65
C PHE A 55 5.55 12.32 -8.36
N TRP A 56 4.47 12.81 -8.97
CA TRP A 56 3.13 12.23 -8.88
C TRP A 56 3.08 10.85 -9.52
N TRP A 57 3.73 10.66 -10.68
CA TRP A 57 3.88 9.37 -11.33
C TRP A 57 4.74 8.42 -10.51
N PHE A 58 5.81 8.88 -9.86
CA PHE A 58 6.65 8.08 -8.96
C PHE A 58 5.88 7.67 -7.69
N LEU A 59 5.07 8.57 -7.14
CA LEU A 59 4.17 8.29 -6.02
C LEU A 59 3.03 7.33 -6.41
N CYS A 60 2.44 7.49 -7.60
CA CYS A 60 1.37 6.62 -8.09
C CYS A 60 1.87 5.26 -8.58
N ARG A 61 3.05 5.19 -9.21
CA ARG A 61 3.67 3.94 -9.68
C ARG A 61 4.12 3.03 -8.54
N ARG A 62 4.31 3.59 -7.34
CA ARG A 62 4.56 2.82 -6.11
C ARG A 62 3.31 2.13 -5.54
N ARG A 63 2.13 2.29 -6.14
CA ARG A 63 0.84 1.72 -5.67
C ARG A 63 0.41 0.42 -6.35
N GLY A 64 1.34 -0.34 -6.94
CA GLY A 64 1.12 -1.77 -7.14
C GLY A 64 1.16 -2.51 -5.80
N GLY A 65 0.19 -2.24 -4.93
CA GLY A 65 0.13 -2.85 -3.60
C GLY A 65 -0.21 -4.33 -3.72
N ARG A 66 0.62 -5.21 -3.18
CA ARG A 66 0.32 -6.65 -3.11
C ARG A 66 -0.86 -6.85 -2.17
N VAL A 67 -1.92 -7.51 -2.62
CA VAL A 67 -3.06 -7.82 -1.76
C VAL A 67 -2.85 -9.20 -1.14
N TYR A 68 -2.90 -9.29 0.19
CA TYR A 68 -2.76 -10.56 0.90
C TYR A 68 -4.04 -10.86 1.68
N TYR A 69 -4.62 -12.03 1.46
CA TYR A 69 -5.85 -12.48 2.10
C TYR A 69 -5.54 -13.37 3.30
N ALA A 70 -6.11 -13.04 4.44
CA ALA A 70 -5.99 -13.83 5.66
C ALA A 70 -7.34 -13.97 6.35
N GLN A 71 -7.58 -15.11 6.97
CA GLN A 71 -8.74 -15.37 7.81
C GLN A 71 -8.47 -14.99 9.25
N VAL A 72 -9.49 -14.55 9.97
CA VAL A 72 -9.36 -14.21 11.39
C VAL A 72 -10.25 -15.11 12.23
N ARG A 73 -9.72 -15.67 13.32
CA ARG A 73 -10.46 -16.44 14.30
C ARG A 73 -10.04 -16.04 15.72
N THR A 74 -11.01 -15.90 16.61
CA THR A 74 -10.79 -15.63 18.03
C THR A 74 -11.28 -16.82 18.85
N SER A 75 -10.46 -17.35 19.76
CA SER A 75 -10.81 -18.48 20.63
C SER A 75 -11.58 -18.06 21.90
N GLY A 76 -11.55 -16.78 22.26
CA GLY A 76 -12.22 -16.28 23.48
C GLY A 76 -12.66 -14.82 23.38
N LYS A 77 -13.11 -14.26 24.51
CA LYS A 77 -13.53 -12.86 24.59
C LYS A 77 -12.32 -11.93 24.63
N THR A 78 -12.12 -11.20 23.55
CA THR A 78 -11.04 -10.23 23.38
C THR A 78 -11.54 -8.78 23.47
N GLY A 79 -12.84 -8.53 23.37
CA GLY A 79 -13.41 -7.17 23.46
C GLY A 79 -13.01 -6.24 22.31
N GLY A 80 -12.72 -6.78 21.12
CA GLY A 80 -12.31 -5.99 19.95
C GLY A 80 -10.81 -5.70 19.87
N CYS A 81 -10.01 -6.21 20.80
CA CYS A 81 -8.57 -6.04 20.83
C CYS A 81 -7.87 -6.55 19.56
N GLU A 82 -8.32 -7.67 19.00
CA GLU A 82 -7.82 -8.25 17.76
C GLU A 82 -8.00 -7.30 16.58
N THR A 83 -9.14 -6.60 16.53
CA THR A 83 -9.42 -5.62 15.48
C THR A 83 -8.48 -4.42 15.58
N GLN A 84 -8.21 -3.94 16.81
CA GLN A 84 -7.24 -2.88 17.06
C GLN A 84 -5.81 -3.31 16.66
N PHE A 85 -5.42 -4.55 16.99
CA PHE A 85 -4.14 -5.12 16.59
C PHE A 85 -3.97 -5.13 15.07
N LEU A 86 -4.96 -5.72 14.38
CA LEU A 86 -4.92 -5.89 12.93
C LEU A 86 -4.94 -4.56 12.19
N LYS A 87 -5.56 -3.53 12.77
CA LYS A 87 -5.51 -2.17 12.22
C LYS A 87 -4.07 -1.62 12.21
N GLU A 88 -3.31 -1.81 13.28
CA GLU A 88 -1.91 -1.38 13.33
C GLU A 88 -1.02 -2.22 12.40
N VAL A 89 -1.24 -3.54 12.35
CA VAL A 89 -0.54 -4.43 11.39
C VAL A 89 -0.83 -4.02 9.95
N SER A 90 -2.10 -3.78 9.60
CA SER A 90 -2.52 -3.33 8.28
C SER A 90 -1.91 -1.98 7.90
N LYS A 91 -1.80 -1.06 8.86
CA LYS A 91 -1.12 0.23 8.66
C LYS A 91 0.35 0.04 8.35
N LEU A 92 1.07 -0.82 9.09
CA LEU A 92 2.48 -1.12 8.80
C LEU A 92 2.66 -1.82 7.46
N LEU A 93 1.80 -2.78 7.13
CA LEU A 93 1.83 -3.47 5.84
C LEU A 93 1.57 -2.51 4.67
N SER A 94 0.65 -1.57 4.83
CA SER A 94 0.35 -0.55 3.81
C SER A 94 1.56 0.33 3.52
N GLN A 95 2.34 0.70 4.55
CA GLN A 95 3.60 1.42 4.39
C GLN A 95 4.64 0.61 3.61
N ARG A 96 4.57 -0.72 3.67
CA ARG A 96 5.43 -1.67 2.95
C ARG A 96 4.87 -2.07 1.58
N GLY A 97 3.77 -1.48 1.14
CA GLY A 97 3.13 -1.79 -0.14
C GLY A 97 2.36 -3.11 -0.15
N VAL A 98 1.90 -3.58 1.01
CA VAL A 98 1.04 -4.77 1.15
C VAL A 98 -0.31 -4.36 1.73
N SER A 99 -1.40 -4.69 1.05
CA SER A 99 -2.77 -4.48 1.52
C SER A 99 -3.29 -5.78 2.14
N LEU A 100 -3.43 -5.82 3.46
CA LEU A 100 -4.03 -6.96 4.17
C LEU A 100 -5.56 -6.92 4.03
N ARG A 101 -6.16 -7.99 3.51
CA ARG A 101 -7.60 -8.21 3.44
C ARG A 101 -7.98 -9.34 4.39
N LEU A 102 -8.83 -8.99 5.36
CA LEU A 102 -9.32 -9.94 6.35
C LEU A 102 -10.61 -10.58 5.84
N MET A 103 -10.70 -11.89 5.97
CA MET A 103 -11.88 -12.68 5.61
C MET A 103 -12.41 -13.40 6.85
N GLU A 104 -13.69 -13.76 6.80
CA GLU A 104 -14.26 -14.64 7.82
C GLU A 104 -13.63 -16.04 7.74
N PHE A 105 -13.56 -16.69 8.90
CA PHE A 105 -13.00 -18.03 9.01
C PHE A 105 -13.87 -19.06 8.26
N THR A 106 -13.22 -19.94 7.50
CA THR A 106 -13.87 -21.05 6.82
C THR A 106 -12.93 -22.25 6.83
N ARG A 107 -13.41 -23.39 7.34
CA ARG A 107 -12.61 -24.62 7.54
C ARG A 107 -11.94 -25.15 6.27
N THR A 108 -12.48 -24.85 5.10
CA THR A 108 -12.02 -25.40 3.81
C THR A 108 -11.05 -24.48 3.07
N SER A 109 -10.73 -23.31 3.61
CA SER A 109 -9.84 -22.37 2.92
C SER A 109 -8.38 -22.73 3.14
N GLN A 110 -7.55 -22.47 2.12
CA GLN A 110 -6.09 -22.61 2.21
C GLN A 110 -5.38 -21.29 2.55
N HIS A 111 -6.14 -20.24 2.89
CA HIS A 111 -5.57 -18.93 3.24
C HIS A 111 -4.86 -18.98 4.59
N LEU A 112 -4.05 -17.97 4.91
CA LEU A 112 -3.43 -17.88 6.22
C LEU A 112 -4.51 -17.65 7.30
N LEU A 113 -4.45 -18.39 8.40
CA LEU A 113 -5.30 -18.16 9.57
C LEU A 113 -4.58 -17.30 10.62
N LEU A 114 -5.23 -16.24 11.07
CA LEU A 114 -4.79 -15.41 12.20
C LEU A 114 -5.63 -15.78 13.42
N LEU A 115 -5.05 -16.56 14.33
CA LEU A 115 -5.74 -17.09 15.50
C LEU A 115 -5.41 -16.27 16.75
N PHE A 116 -6.38 -15.59 17.32
CA PHE A 116 -6.25 -14.83 18.56
C PHE A 116 -6.71 -15.65 19.76
N CYS A 117 -5.81 -15.92 20.69
CA CYS A 117 -6.06 -16.72 21.88
C CYS A 117 -5.75 -15.91 23.15
N PRO A 118 -6.78 -15.40 23.86
CA PRO A 118 -6.57 -14.77 25.15
C PRO A 118 -6.22 -15.82 26.23
N ILE A 119 -5.09 -15.64 26.92
CA ILE A 119 -4.70 -16.43 28.09
C ILE A 119 -5.53 -15.99 29.31
N ALA A 120 -6.80 -16.38 29.29
CA ALA A 120 -7.67 -16.38 30.47
C ALA A 120 -8.24 -17.78 30.72
N SER A 121 -8.36 -18.61 29.68
CA SER A 121 -8.71 -20.03 29.74
C SER A 121 -7.60 -20.89 29.15
N ARG A 122 -7.61 -22.17 29.52
CA ARG A 122 -6.58 -23.17 29.23
C ARG A 122 -6.23 -23.19 27.73
N MET A 123 -4.99 -22.80 27.38
CA MET A 123 -4.52 -22.78 25.98
C MET A 123 -4.48 -24.15 25.29
N GLY A 124 -4.68 -25.28 25.99
CA GLY A 124 -4.56 -26.61 25.40
C GLY A 124 -5.75 -26.97 24.49
N THR A 125 -6.94 -27.12 25.09
CA THR A 125 -8.10 -27.68 24.40
C THR A 125 -8.71 -26.74 23.36
N ASP A 126 -8.76 -25.44 23.65
CA ASP A 126 -9.35 -24.46 22.73
C ASP A 126 -8.47 -24.25 21.49
N LEU A 127 -7.16 -24.49 21.62
CA LEU A 127 -6.18 -24.37 20.54
C LEU A 127 -6.22 -25.57 19.60
N GLU A 128 -6.25 -26.80 20.12
CA GLU A 128 -6.36 -28.01 19.30
C GLU A 128 -7.62 -27.97 18.43
N ASN A 129 -8.77 -27.60 19.01
CA ASN A 129 -10.03 -27.42 18.27
C ASN A 129 -10.01 -26.21 17.30
N ALA A 130 -9.16 -25.21 17.57
CA ALA A 130 -9.00 -24.06 16.69
C ALA A 130 -8.08 -24.35 15.48
N LEU A 131 -7.12 -25.25 15.69
CA LEU A 131 -6.15 -25.72 14.70
C LEU A 131 -6.61 -26.99 13.97
N GLU A 132 -7.84 -27.46 14.18
CA GLU A 132 -8.47 -28.52 13.38
C GLU A 132 -8.60 -28.05 11.92
N GLY A 133 -7.61 -28.45 11.12
CA GLY A 133 -7.43 -28.12 9.71
C GLY A 133 -5.95 -27.89 9.43
N GLU A 134 -5.41 -28.46 8.35
CA GLU A 134 -4.00 -28.31 7.94
C GLU A 134 -3.68 -26.90 7.41
N GLN A 135 -4.33 -25.87 7.96
CA GLN A 135 -4.21 -24.50 7.53
C GLN A 135 -3.05 -23.82 8.26
N LYS A 136 -2.16 -23.19 7.49
CA LYS A 136 -1.06 -22.38 8.03
C LYS A 136 -1.63 -21.30 8.94
N THR A 137 -1.16 -21.25 10.18
CA THR A 137 -1.71 -20.38 11.22
C THR A 137 -0.62 -19.52 11.87
N LEU A 138 -0.88 -18.21 11.99
CA LEU A 138 -0.17 -17.32 12.91
C LEU A 138 -0.97 -17.24 14.20
N LEU A 139 -0.38 -17.71 15.30
CA LEU A 139 -1.02 -17.72 16.61
C LEU A 139 -0.66 -16.44 17.38
N VAL A 140 -1.65 -15.63 17.70
CA VAL A 140 -1.51 -14.43 18.54
C VAL A 140 -2.00 -14.75 19.94
N VAL A 141 -1.07 -14.90 20.86
CA VAL A 141 -1.33 -15.19 22.26
C VAL A 141 -1.50 -13.88 23.03
N MET A 142 -2.67 -13.66 23.63
CA MET A 142 -3.00 -12.40 24.31
C MET A 142 -2.96 -12.59 25.81
N HIS A 143 -1.95 -12.03 26.46
CA HIS A 143 -1.75 -12.09 27.91
C HIS A 143 -2.55 -10.99 28.59
N TYR A 144 -3.45 -11.36 29.50
CA TYR A 144 -4.17 -10.38 30.31
C TYR A 144 -3.22 -9.79 31.37
N VAL A 145 -2.78 -8.55 31.16
CA VAL A 145 -1.81 -7.87 32.03
C VAL A 145 -2.27 -6.44 32.26
N SER A 146 -2.57 -6.10 33.51
CA SER A 146 -2.90 -4.72 33.90
C SER A 146 -1.76 -3.76 33.57
N LYS A 147 -2.11 -2.56 33.06
CA LYS A 147 -1.17 -1.54 32.58
C LYS A 147 -0.13 -1.10 33.64
N GLY A 148 -0.45 -1.25 34.92
CA GLY A 148 0.46 -0.97 36.03
C GLY A 148 1.53 -2.02 36.31
N ASN A 149 1.48 -3.19 35.63
CA ASN A 149 2.42 -4.29 35.84
C ASN A 149 3.26 -4.54 34.58
N THR A 150 4.18 -3.62 34.29
CA THR A 150 5.07 -3.67 33.12
C THR A 150 6.04 -4.85 33.15
N ASP A 151 6.38 -5.36 34.34
CA ASP A 151 7.36 -6.43 34.55
C ASP A 151 6.72 -7.83 34.60
N ALA A 152 5.42 -7.94 34.35
CA ALA A 152 4.73 -9.22 34.28
C ALA A 152 5.43 -10.13 33.26
N PHE A 153 6.08 -11.19 33.77
CA PHE A 153 6.76 -12.17 32.95
C PHE A 153 5.75 -12.79 31.98
N VAL A 154 6.04 -12.66 30.69
CA VAL A 154 5.30 -13.36 29.64
C VAL A 154 6.06 -14.64 29.41
N ASP A 155 5.43 -15.77 29.75
CA ASP A 155 6.00 -17.07 29.43
C ASP A 155 6.06 -17.20 27.89
N PRO A 156 7.27 -17.30 27.30
CA PRO A 156 7.43 -17.41 25.86
C PRO A 156 7.10 -18.81 25.34
N ARG A 157 6.32 -19.62 26.09
CA ARG A 157 5.85 -20.94 25.67
C ARG A 157 5.40 -20.91 24.22
N GLN A 158 6.27 -21.42 23.37
CA GLN A 158 6.02 -21.58 21.96
C GLN A 158 5.11 -22.79 21.81
N VAL A 159 3.98 -22.58 21.16
CA VAL A 159 3.04 -23.67 20.88
C VAL A 159 3.65 -24.52 19.76
N SER A 160 4.01 -25.76 20.09
CA SER A 160 4.49 -26.73 19.12
C SER A 160 3.31 -27.44 18.45
N HIS A 161 2.84 -26.90 17.33
CA HIS A 161 1.81 -27.54 16.49
C HIS A 161 2.20 -27.41 15.01
N PRO A 162 2.09 -28.45 14.17
CA PRO A 162 2.56 -28.43 12.78
C PRO A 162 1.86 -27.36 11.91
N ALA A 163 0.61 -27.02 12.23
CA ALA A 163 -0.13 -25.95 11.56
C ALA A 163 0.32 -24.52 11.95
N VAL A 164 1.01 -24.34 13.08
CA VAL A 164 1.41 -23.03 13.59
C VAL A 164 2.77 -22.65 13.02
N LEU A 165 2.79 -21.61 12.18
CA LEU A 165 4.01 -21.07 11.60
C LEU A 165 4.84 -20.28 12.62
N GLN A 166 4.15 -19.47 13.43
CA GLN A 166 4.76 -18.57 14.38
C GLN A 166 3.78 -18.24 15.50
N THR A 167 4.31 -18.11 16.72
CA THR A 167 3.56 -17.67 17.91
C THR A 167 4.01 -16.25 18.24
N ILE A 168 3.06 -15.33 18.31
CA ILE A 168 3.28 -13.91 18.58
C ILE A 168 2.60 -13.59 19.92
N HIS A 169 3.36 -13.08 20.86
CA HIS A 169 2.83 -12.73 22.18
C HIS A 169 2.42 -11.26 22.22
N THR A 170 1.26 -11.00 22.80
CA THR A 170 0.71 -9.64 23.01
C THR A 170 0.19 -9.51 24.44
N ARG A 171 0.09 -8.28 24.93
CA ARG A 171 -0.53 -7.95 26.20
C ARG A 171 -1.78 -7.12 25.97
N TYR A 172 -2.83 -7.40 26.73
CA TYR A 172 -4.07 -6.63 26.65
C TYR A 172 -4.71 -6.44 28.02
N THR A 173 -5.63 -5.49 28.08
CA THR A 173 -6.57 -5.30 29.19
C THR A 173 -7.99 -5.22 28.61
N LEU A 174 -8.99 -5.58 29.40
CA LEU A 174 -10.39 -5.42 28.98
C LEU A 174 -10.82 -3.95 28.77
N PRO A 175 -10.43 -2.97 29.64
CA PRO A 175 -10.84 -1.58 29.44
C PRO A 175 -10.09 -0.87 28.30
N ASP A 176 -8.77 -1.02 28.21
CA ASP A 176 -7.94 -0.25 27.26
C ASP A 176 -7.58 -1.01 25.98
N GLY A 177 -7.89 -2.31 25.94
CA GLY A 177 -7.51 -3.20 24.87
C GLY A 177 -6.01 -3.46 24.78
N ILE A 178 -5.47 -3.45 23.56
CA ILE A 178 -4.02 -3.58 23.31
C ILE A 178 -3.37 -2.21 23.48
N TYR A 179 -2.61 -2.07 24.56
CA TYR A 179 -1.94 -0.83 24.90
C TYR A 179 -0.51 -0.77 24.35
N ARG A 180 0.05 0.44 24.24
CA ARG A 180 1.43 0.64 23.78
C ARG A 180 2.42 0.16 24.84
N CYS A 181 3.12 -0.93 24.54
CA CYS A 181 4.28 -1.40 25.28
C CYS A 181 5.30 -2.00 24.31
N LYS A 182 6.56 -2.17 24.75
CA LYS A 182 7.65 -2.70 23.89
C LYS A 182 7.27 -4.03 23.24
N LEU A 183 6.64 -4.92 24.01
CA LEU A 183 6.20 -6.24 23.55
C LEU A 183 5.13 -6.13 22.46
N ASN A 184 4.10 -5.31 22.65
CA ASN A 184 3.04 -5.14 21.63
C ASN A 184 3.56 -4.45 20.36
N MET A 185 4.48 -3.49 20.49
CA MET A 185 5.11 -2.87 19.32
C MET A 185 5.93 -3.88 18.53
N ALA A 186 6.73 -4.71 19.22
CA ALA A 186 7.47 -5.80 18.59
C ALA A 186 6.53 -6.81 17.93
N ALA A 187 5.44 -7.20 18.60
CA ALA A 187 4.45 -8.14 18.07
C ALA A 187 3.78 -7.64 16.78
N VAL A 188 3.45 -6.35 16.68
CA VAL A 188 2.89 -5.76 15.45
C VAL A 188 3.91 -5.81 14.31
N VAL A 189 5.19 -5.53 14.59
CA VAL A 189 6.27 -5.60 13.61
C VAL A 189 6.49 -7.04 13.16
N GLU A 190 6.59 -7.97 14.11
CA GLU A 190 6.79 -9.40 13.89
C GLU A 190 5.66 -10.01 13.04
N MET A 191 4.40 -9.70 13.36
CA MET A 191 3.25 -10.11 12.55
C MET A 191 3.32 -9.54 11.12
N ALA A 192 3.69 -8.27 10.99
CA ALA A 192 3.81 -7.62 9.69
C ALA A 192 4.98 -8.17 8.86
N ASP A 193 6.09 -8.56 9.50
CA ASP A 193 7.22 -9.23 8.86
C ASP A 193 6.79 -10.61 8.36
N ALA A 194 6.16 -11.43 9.21
CA ALA A 194 5.67 -12.76 8.85
C ALA A 194 4.71 -12.71 7.65
N ILE A 195 3.71 -11.82 7.67
CA ILE A 195 2.78 -11.65 6.54
C ILE A 195 3.49 -11.16 5.28
N ASN A 196 4.43 -10.22 5.41
CA ASN A 196 5.16 -9.69 4.27
C ASN A 196 6.05 -10.75 3.62
N ASP A 197 6.68 -11.62 4.42
CA ASP A 197 7.52 -12.71 3.91
C ASP A 197 6.67 -13.80 3.26
N LEU A 198 5.52 -14.14 3.84
CA LEU A 198 4.53 -15.00 3.19
C LEU A 198 4.02 -14.39 1.88
N ALA A 199 3.83 -13.08 1.81
CA ALA A 199 3.43 -12.38 0.58
C ALA A 199 4.55 -12.23 -0.47
N LYS A 200 5.81 -12.58 -0.15
CA LYS A 200 6.93 -12.66 -1.11
C LYS A 200 7.16 -14.07 -1.62
N GLY A 201 6.86 -15.09 -0.79
CA GLY A 201 7.06 -16.50 -1.13
C GLY A 201 5.94 -17.12 -1.97
N HIS A 202 4.91 -16.35 -2.30
CA HIS A 202 3.81 -16.68 -3.21
C HIS A 202 3.91 -15.81 -4.46
#